data_AF-A0A6V7P3E2-F1
#
_entry.id   AF-A0A6V7P3E2-F1
#
_cell.length_a   1.000
_cell.length_b   1.000
_cell.length_c   1.000
_cell.angle_alpha   90.00
_cell.angle_beta   90.00
_cell.angle_gamma   90.00
#
_symmetry.space_group_name_H-M   'P 1'
#
loop_
_entity.id
_entity.type
_entity.pdbx_description
1 polymer ?
#
loop_
_entity_poly.entity_id
_entity_poly.type
_entity_poly.pdbx_seq_one_letter_code
_entity_poly.pdbx_strand_id
1 'polypeptide(L)'
;MAETRDQVASPELTKPRHVVRKFQARPQHEGVGAVVRRSIGRFELKYFDPFLALDEFSVTAPAGFPDHPHRGFETVTYMLEVLILHKLYISLCVSLSLSKIKMYIRAVTHEDFEGHKGTIKAGDLQWMTAGRGIVHSEMPAGPGTSKGLQLWVNLSSANKMIEPRYQEIQGKDIASTSKNGIAVRVIAGRSMGLQSPVYTRTPTMYLDFTLKPSAHLRQPVPPAWNAFVYTLEGEGVFGVERSGPVGPHHLLLLGQGDGLEVWNKSAKPVRFVLIGGEPLGEPVAQLGPFVMNTEEEIDRTVDDFQYYTNGFEKAEHWRSEAMVGFQV
;
A
#
# COMPACT_ATOMS: atom_id res chain seq x y z
N MET A 1 -42.83 -19.00 12.37
CA MET A 1 -41.60 -19.75 12.05
C MET A 1 -40.45 -18.77 12.16
N ALA A 2 -39.46 -19.07 12.99
CA ALA A 2 -38.33 -18.18 13.25
C ALA A 2 -37.38 -18.18 12.05
N GLU A 3 -37.09 -17.00 11.51
CA GLU A 3 -36.01 -16.80 10.55
C GLU A 3 -34.67 -17.00 11.26
N THR A 4 -33.97 -18.06 10.89
CA THR A 4 -32.61 -18.35 11.30
C THR A 4 -31.70 -17.23 10.79
N ARG A 5 -31.23 -16.39 11.73
CA ARG A 5 -30.11 -15.48 11.49
C ARG A 5 -28.90 -16.31 11.14
N ASP A 6 -28.48 -16.29 9.87
CA ASP A 6 -27.16 -16.75 9.46
C ASP A 6 -26.10 -15.85 10.11
N GLN A 7 -25.77 -16.17 11.35
CA GLN A 7 -24.53 -15.75 11.96
C GLN A 7 -23.43 -16.47 11.20
N VAL A 8 -22.88 -15.84 10.16
CA VAL A 8 -21.58 -16.23 9.62
C VAL A 8 -20.61 -16.17 10.80
N ALA A 9 -20.31 -17.34 11.36
CA ALA A 9 -19.39 -17.48 12.48
C ALA A 9 -18.04 -16.91 12.05
N SER A 10 -17.38 -16.18 12.95
CA SER A 10 -15.99 -15.78 12.71
C SER A 10 -15.17 -17.04 12.44
N PRO A 11 -14.33 -17.08 11.40
CA PRO A 11 -13.57 -18.28 11.07
C PRO A 11 -12.72 -18.70 12.27
N GLU A 12 -12.79 -19.99 12.62
CA GLU A 12 -11.88 -20.56 13.61
C GLU A 12 -10.50 -20.72 12.99
N LEU A 13 -9.48 -20.26 13.71
CA LEU A 13 -8.08 -20.44 13.34
C LEU A 13 -7.54 -21.62 14.15
N THR A 14 -7.02 -22.64 13.47
CA THR A 14 -6.46 -23.83 14.11
C THR A 14 -5.01 -23.59 14.57
N LYS A 15 -4.28 -22.74 13.85
CA LYS A 15 -2.88 -22.41 14.15
C LYS A 15 -2.63 -20.93 13.86
N PRO A 16 -3.03 -20.02 14.77
CA PRO A 16 -2.78 -18.60 14.63
C PRO A 16 -1.29 -18.29 14.43
N ARG A 17 -0.99 -17.34 13.54
CA ARG A 17 0.35 -16.85 13.25
C ARG A 17 0.82 -15.94 14.37
N HIS A 18 2.02 -16.20 14.87
CA HIS A 18 2.69 -15.35 15.86
C HIS A 18 3.53 -14.28 15.17
N VAL A 19 3.77 -13.16 15.87
CA VAL A 19 4.76 -12.17 15.43
C VAL A 19 6.16 -12.72 15.70
N VAL A 20 6.94 -12.96 14.64
CA VAL A 20 8.29 -13.53 14.75
C VAL A 20 9.39 -12.47 14.74
N ARG A 21 9.15 -11.33 14.11
CA ARG A 21 10.05 -10.18 14.11
C ARG A 21 9.25 -8.89 14.12
N LYS A 22 9.78 -7.88 14.81
CA LYS A 22 9.20 -6.52 14.89
C LYS A 22 10.26 -5.51 14.49
N PHE A 23 9.90 -4.60 13.60
CA PHE A 23 10.75 -3.50 13.17
C PHE A 23 10.00 -2.19 13.30
N GLN A 24 10.68 -1.15 13.77
CA GLN A 24 10.16 0.21 13.69
C GLN A 24 10.51 0.79 12.33
N ALA A 25 9.51 1.28 11.59
CA ALA A 25 9.72 1.99 10.35
C ALA A 25 10.35 3.35 10.62
N ARG A 26 11.45 3.65 9.92
CA ARG A 26 12.25 4.85 10.19
C ARG A 26 12.06 5.86 9.07
N PRO A 27 11.98 7.16 9.40
CA PRO A 27 11.97 8.22 8.41
C PRO A 27 13.24 8.19 7.56
N GLN A 28 13.09 8.39 6.26
CA GLN A 28 14.16 8.64 5.31
C GLN A 28 13.66 9.59 4.20
N HIS A 29 14.60 10.27 3.55
CA HIS A 29 14.30 11.14 2.42
C HIS A 29 14.21 10.33 1.13
N GLU A 30 13.21 10.64 0.33
CA GLU A 30 12.98 10.04 -0.99
C GLU A 30 12.49 11.13 -1.96
N GLY A 31 12.59 10.85 -3.26
CA GLY A 31 12.21 11.81 -4.30
C GLY A 31 12.86 13.18 -4.10
N VAL A 32 12.06 14.24 -4.20
CA VAL A 32 12.49 15.62 -3.93
C VAL A 32 11.79 16.09 -2.66
N GLY A 33 12.53 16.14 -1.55
CA GLY A 33 12.05 16.70 -0.27
C GLY A 33 10.97 15.88 0.44
N ALA A 34 10.57 14.71 -0.09
CA ALA A 34 9.58 13.86 0.56
C ALA A 34 10.21 13.07 1.71
N VAL A 35 9.40 12.77 2.72
CA VAL A 35 9.79 11.92 3.84
C VAL A 35 8.88 10.71 3.88
N VAL A 36 9.49 9.53 3.84
CA VAL A 36 8.81 8.25 3.98
C VAL A 36 9.30 7.52 5.21
N ARG A 37 8.43 6.75 5.86
CA ARG A 37 8.83 5.77 6.87
C ARG A 37 8.97 4.42 6.19
N ARG A 38 10.20 4.01 5.90
CA ARG A 38 10.46 2.73 5.24
C ARG A 38 10.50 1.58 6.24
N SER A 39 9.88 0.47 5.86
CA SER A 39 9.88 -0.79 6.62
C SER A 39 10.58 -1.91 5.84
N ILE A 40 9.90 -2.54 4.88
CA ILE A 40 10.51 -3.45 3.89
C ILE A 40 11.34 -2.61 2.92
N GLY A 41 12.49 -3.11 2.47
CA GLY A 41 13.43 -2.36 1.62
C GLY A 41 14.61 -1.76 2.38
N ARG A 42 14.75 -2.07 3.68
CA ARG A 42 15.87 -1.60 4.53
C ARG A 42 16.89 -2.71 4.75
N PHE A 43 18.07 -2.37 5.24
CA PHE A 43 19.12 -3.36 5.48
C PHE A 43 18.70 -4.48 6.45
N GLU A 44 17.79 -4.19 7.40
CA GLU A 44 17.26 -5.18 8.35
C GLU A 44 16.30 -6.21 7.71
N LEU A 45 15.69 -5.83 6.56
CA LEU A 45 14.74 -6.61 5.78
C LEU A 45 14.72 -6.08 4.33
N LYS A 46 15.71 -6.50 3.53
CA LYS A 46 15.92 -5.99 2.16
C LYS A 46 14.69 -6.20 1.28
N TYR A 47 14.07 -7.36 1.38
CA TYR A 47 12.76 -7.68 0.82
C TYR A 47 12.12 -8.78 1.67
N PHE A 48 10.84 -9.04 1.45
CA PHE A 48 10.08 -10.13 2.07
C PHE A 48 9.12 -10.72 1.03
N ASP A 49 9.62 -11.67 0.25
CA ASP A 49 8.96 -12.27 -0.92
C ASP A 49 7.44 -12.49 -0.70
N PRO A 50 6.55 -11.93 -1.54
CA PRO A 50 6.80 -11.20 -2.79
C PRO A 50 6.97 -9.67 -2.65
N PHE A 51 7.10 -9.15 -1.44
CA PHE A 51 7.11 -7.72 -1.17
C PHE A 51 8.52 -7.13 -1.20
N LEU A 52 8.73 -6.10 -2.00
CA LEU A 52 10.04 -5.50 -2.25
C LEU A 52 10.29 -4.27 -1.37
N ALA A 53 9.25 -3.48 -1.14
CA ALA A 53 9.30 -2.27 -0.34
C ALA A 53 7.94 -1.96 0.28
N LEU A 54 7.94 -1.30 1.44
CA LEU A 54 6.74 -0.70 2.02
C LEU A 54 7.11 0.61 2.71
N ASP A 55 6.53 1.68 2.17
CA ASP A 55 6.68 3.04 2.66
C ASP A 55 5.34 3.59 3.17
N GLU A 56 5.36 4.17 4.36
CA GLU A 56 4.33 5.13 4.80
C GLU A 56 4.83 6.53 4.47
N PHE A 57 4.23 7.17 3.49
CA PHE A 57 4.64 8.49 3.04
C PHE A 57 3.77 9.60 3.64
N SER A 58 4.41 10.75 3.86
CA SER A 58 3.74 11.99 4.21
C SER A 58 4.37 13.10 3.37
N VAL A 59 3.64 13.58 2.38
CA VAL A 59 4.17 14.48 1.36
C VAL A 59 3.34 15.76 1.25
N THR A 60 4.02 16.90 1.13
CA THR A 60 3.42 18.23 1.00
C THR A 60 4.16 18.98 -0.09
N ALA A 61 3.45 19.69 -0.97
CA ALA A 61 4.08 20.50 -2.00
C ALA A 61 5.09 21.51 -1.38
N PRO A 62 6.22 21.81 -2.04
CA PRO A 62 6.61 21.35 -3.38
C PRO A 62 7.30 19.97 -3.40
N ALA A 63 7.38 19.27 -2.27
CA ALA A 63 7.98 17.94 -2.24
C ALA A 63 7.13 16.90 -2.99
N GLY A 64 7.76 15.85 -3.50
CA GLY A 64 7.09 14.81 -4.26
C GLY A 64 8.05 13.80 -4.87
N PHE A 65 7.51 12.97 -5.77
CA PHE A 65 8.26 11.99 -6.53
C PHE A 65 8.20 12.40 -8.01
N PRO A 66 9.16 13.21 -8.49
CA PRO A 66 9.20 13.63 -9.89
C PRO A 66 9.46 12.44 -10.82
N ASP A 67 9.57 12.69 -12.13
CA ASP A 67 9.82 11.70 -13.18
C ASP A 67 10.86 10.65 -12.77
N HIS A 68 10.40 9.41 -12.61
CA HIS A 68 11.24 8.27 -12.25
C HIS A 68 10.74 6.99 -12.94
N PRO A 69 11.64 6.07 -13.30
CA PRO A 69 11.26 4.83 -13.96
C PRO A 69 10.85 3.75 -12.95
N HIS A 70 10.21 2.68 -13.43
CA HIS A 70 10.07 1.37 -12.77
C HIS A 70 10.09 0.24 -13.81
N ARG A 71 10.61 -0.94 -13.46
CA ARG A 71 10.50 -2.17 -14.27
C ARG A 71 10.45 -3.43 -13.41
N GLY A 72 9.61 -4.39 -13.81
CA GLY A 72 9.66 -5.77 -13.32
C GLY A 72 8.84 -6.07 -12.06
N PHE A 73 8.02 -5.13 -11.59
CA PHE A 73 7.15 -5.30 -10.43
C PHE A 73 5.88 -4.43 -10.52
N GLU A 74 5.06 -4.45 -9.47
CA GLU A 74 3.87 -3.60 -9.33
C GLU A 74 4.04 -2.63 -8.16
N THR A 75 3.58 -1.39 -8.31
CA THR A 75 3.42 -0.44 -7.19
C THR A 75 1.95 -0.35 -6.81
N VAL A 76 1.68 -0.30 -5.50
CA VAL A 76 0.34 -0.15 -4.96
C VAL A 76 0.32 1.07 -4.06
N THR A 77 -0.28 2.15 -4.56
CA THR A 77 -0.44 3.42 -3.84
C THR A 77 -1.84 3.46 -3.22
N TYR A 78 -1.90 3.39 -1.89
CA TYR A 78 -3.15 3.47 -1.11
C TYR A 78 -3.16 4.73 -0.25
N MET A 79 -4.09 5.64 -0.53
CA MET A 79 -4.17 6.93 0.16
C MET A 79 -4.95 6.80 1.47
N LEU A 80 -4.35 7.22 2.59
CA LEU A 80 -4.93 7.06 3.92
C LEU A 80 -5.89 8.21 4.25
N GLU A 81 -7.13 7.88 4.60
CA GLU A 81 -8.02 8.80 5.32
C GLU A 81 -7.55 8.96 6.78
N VAL A 82 -7.58 10.17 7.35
CA VAL A 82 -7.21 10.36 8.77
C VAL A 82 -8.45 10.25 9.65
N LEU A 83 -8.40 9.39 10.67
CA LEU A 83 -9.51 9.04 11.58
C LEU A 83 -10.21 10.26 12.22
N ILE A 84 -9.48 11.36 12.44
CA ILE A 84 -9.99 12.57 13.11
C ILE A 84 -10.82 13.47 12.18
N LEU A 85 -10.57 13.43 10.87
CA LEU A 85 -11.13 14.43 9.95
C LEU A 85 -12.52 14.12 9.43
N HIS A 86 -12.96 12.86 9.42
CA HIS A 86 -14.29 12.53 8.88
C HIS A 86 -15.45 13.18 9.65
N LYS A 87 -15.29 13.44 10.96
CA LYS A 87 -16.30 14.16 11.78
C LYS A 87 -16.23 15.68 11.68
N LEU A 88 -15.03 16.26 11.50
CA LEU A 88 -14.85 17.71 11.40
C LEU A 88 -15.11 18.24 9.98
N TYR A 89 -14.75 17.47 8.95
CA TYR A 89 -14.87 17.88 7.55
C TYR A 89 -16.33 18.13 7.12
N ILE A 90 -17.26 17.26 7.53
CA ILE A 90 -18.69 17.43 7.24
C ILE A 90 -19.26 18.71 7.89
N SER A 91 -18.83 19.05 9.10
CA SER A 91 -19.28 20.29 9.77
C SER A 91 -18.66 21.56 9.18
N LEU A 92 -17.45 21.47 8.60
CA LEU A 92 -16.71 22.61 8.06
C LEU A 92 -17.11 22.93 6.60
N CYS A 93 -17.43 21.93 5.78
CA CYS A 93 -17.82 22.12 4.39
C CYS A 93 -19.14 22.86 4.21
N VAL A 94 -20.01 22.89 5.22
CA VAL A 94 -21.28 23.64 5.19
C VAL A 94 -21.07 25.16 5.36
N SER A 95 -19.89 25.60 5.80
CA SER A 95 -19.63 27.01 6.16
C SER A 95 -18.44 27.68 5.43
N LEU A 96 -17.73 26.97 4.54
CA LEU A 96 -16.52 27.49 3.88
C LEU A 96 -16.69 27.65 2.37
N SER A 97 -16.17 28.77 1.85
CA SER A 97 -16.01 29.02 0.41
C SER A 97 -15.19 27.91 -0.28
N LEU A 98 -15.50 27.61 -1.55
CA LEU A 98 -14.79 26.67 -2.43
C LEU A 98 -13.26 26.87 -2.43
N SER A 99 -12.78 28.10 -2.23
CA SER A 99 -11.34 28.39 -2.16
C SER A 99 -10.66 27.83 -0.90
N LYS A 100 -11.36 27.76 0.24
CA LYS A 100 -10.85 27.13 1.47
C LYS A 100 -10.93 25.61 1.44
N ILE A 101 -11.80 25.03 0.61
CA ILE A 101 -11.91 23.56 0.44
C ILE A 101 -10.67 23.01 -0.26
N LYS A 102 -10.07 23.75 -1.21
CA LYS A 102 -8.81 23.36 -1.88
C LYS A 102 -7.62 23.19 -0.91
N MET A 103 -7.57 23.92 0.21
CA MET A 103 -6.51 23.78 1.21
C MET A 103 -6.49 22.40 1.92
N TYR A 104 -7.61 21.67 1.89
CA TYR A 104 -7.74 20.38 2.56
C TYR A 104 -7.69 19.18 1.60
N ILE A 105 -7.46 19.41 0.31
CA ILE A 105 -7.35 18.31 -0.65
C ILE A 105 -6.07 17.54 -0.33
N ARG A 106 -6.24 16.32 0.18
CA ARG A 106 -5.19 15.33 0.38
C ARG A 106 -5.29 14.34 -0.77
N ALA A 107 -4.52 14.60 -1.80
CA ALA A 107 -4.48 13.78 -2.99
C ALA A 107 -3.08 13.85 -3.63
N VAL A 108 -2.78 12.86 -4.45
CA VAL A 108 -1.58 12.79 -5.28
C VAL A 108 -2.03 12.78 -6.73
N THR A 109 -1.49 13.66 -7.56
CA THR A 109 -1.60 13.59 -9.01
C THR A 109 -0.51 12.68 -9.54
N HIS A 110 -0.85 11.85 -10.52
CA HIS A 110 0.13 11.05 -11.26
C HIS A 110 0.02 11.35 -12.75
N GLU A 111 1.16 11.23 -13.42
CA GLU A 111 1.31 11.34 -14.88
C GLU A 111 2.39 10.35 -15.32
N ASP A 112 2.14 9.63 -16.41
CA ASP A 112 3.15 8.77 -17.05
C ASP A 112 3.48 9.20 -18.49
N PHE A 113 4.54 8.60 -19.02
CA PHE A 113 5.00 8.80 -20.40
C PHE A 113 4.10 8.19 -21.49
N GLU A 114 3.06 7.44 -21.12
CA GLU A 114 2.02 6.92 -22.01
C GLU A 114 0.89 7.96 -22.17
N GLY A 115 0.95 9.05 -21.39
CA GLY A 115 -0.03 10.12 -21.36
C GLY A 115 -1.18 9.87 -20.38
N HIS A 116 -1.11 8.81 -19.57
CA HIS A 116 -2.10 8.56 -18.54
C HIS A 116 -1.89 9.52 -17.36
N LYS A 117 -2.99 10.14 -16.92
CA LYS A 117 -3.03 11.14 -15.86
C LYS A 117 -4.21 10.89 -14.94
N GLY A 118 -4.03 11.13 -13.65
CA GLY A 118 -5.11 11.02 -12.69
C GLY A 118 -4.80 11.65 -11.35
N THR A 119 -5.75 11.51 -10.42
CA THR A 119 -5.63 12.04 -9.06
C THR A 119 -6.14 11.01 -8.06
N ILE A 120 -5.25 10.52 -7.21
CA ILE A 120 -5.53 9.54 -6.15
C ILE A 120 -5.86 10.31 -4.88
N LYS A 121 -7.14 10.36 -4.50
CA LYS A 121 -7.61 11.10 -3.32
C LYS A 121 -7.53 10.22 -2.07
N ALA A 122 -7.67 10.83 -0.89
CA ALA A 122 -7.80 10.09 0.37
C ALA A 122 -8.85 8.97 0.27
N GLY A 123 -8.43 7.73 0.58
CA GLY A 123 -9.25 6.53 0.49
C GLY A 123 -9.18 5.81 -0.86
N ASP A 124 -8.67 6.44 -1.92
CA ASP A 124 -8.51 5.84 -3.24
C ASP A 124 -7.30 4.89 -3.29
N LEU A 125 -7.30 4.04 -4.31
CA LEU A 125 -6.27 3.05 -4.60
C LEU A 125 -5.83 3.18 -6.06
N GLN A 126 -4.52 3.11 -6.28
CA GLN A 126 -3.93 2.81 -7.57
C GLN A 126 -3.05 1.56 -7.45
N TRP A 127 -3.29 0.58 -8.31
CA TRP A 127 -2.44 -0.61 -8.48
C TRP A 127 -1.84 -0.58 -9.88
N MET A 128 -0.57 -0.20 -9.96
CA MET A 128 0.17 -0.04 -11.20
C MET A 128 1.09 -1.24 -11.42
N THR A 129 0.84 -1.99 -12.47
CA THR A 129 1.78 -2.98 -13.01
C THR A 129 2.79 -2.24 -13.88
N ALA A 130 4.07 -2.17 -13.47
CA ALA A 130 5.11 -1.50 -14.28
C ALA A 130 5.57 -2.37 -15.46
N GLY A 131 5.61 -3.69 -15.29
CA GLY A 131 5.97 -4.62 -16.36
C GLY A 131 7.30 -4.25 -17.03
N ARG A 132 7.31 -4.22 -18.37
CA ARG A 132 8.48 -3.93 -19.22
C ARG A 132 9.04 -2.51 -19.08
N GLY A 133 8.37 -1.60 -18.38
CA GLY A 133 8.90 -0.27 -18.15
C GLY A 133 7.82 0.78 -18.12
N ILE A 134 7.90 1.66 -17.13
CA ILE A 134 7.11 2.89 -17.07
C ILE A 134 7.98 4.01 -16.53
N VAL A 135 7.78 5.23 -17.02
CA VAL A 135 8.30 6.45 -16.38
C VAL A 135 7.11 7.30 -15.98
N HIS A 136 7.06 7.69 -14.71
CA HIS A 136 5.93 8.42 -14.16
C HIS A 136 6.35 9.39 -13.06
N SER A 137 5.43 10.26 -12.67
CA SER A 137 5.55 11.17 -11.54
C SER A 137 4.37 11.01 -10.58
N GLU A 138 4.61 11.23 -9.28
CA GLU A 138 3.60 11.20 -8.22
C GLU A 138 3.80 12.44 -7.33
N MET A 139 2.96 13.46 -7.52
CA MET A 139 3.12 14.78 -6.90
C MET A 139 1.90 15.16 -6.05
N PRO A 140 2.03 15.91 -4.95
CA PRO A 140 0.88 16.40 -4.21
C PRO A 140 -0.03 17.28 -5.07
N ALA A 141 -1.32 16.98 -5.09
CA ALA A 141 -2.31 17.71 -5.89
C ALA A 141 -2.66 19.11 -5.33
N GLY A 142 -2.20 19.41 -4.12
CA GLY A 142 -2.56 20.63 -3.40
C GLY A 142 -1.66 20.89 -2.18
N PRO A 143 -1.91 21.98 -1.43
CA PRO A 143 -1.06 22.41 -0.32
C PRO A 143 -1.24 21.55 0.94
N GLY A 144 -2.26 20.69 0.98
CA GLY A 144 -2.49 19.79 2.11
C GLY A 144 -1.48 18.65 2.14
N THR A 145 -1.08 18.21 3.33
CA THR A 145 -0.22 17.03 3.48
C THR A 145 -0.99 15.76 3.10
N SER A 146 -0.54 15.11 2.04
CA SER A 146 -1.01 13.82 1.58
C SER A 146 -0.30 12.70 2.34
N LYS A 147 -1.06 11.71 2.82
CA LYS A 147 -0.54 10.53 3.52
C LYS A 147 -1.04 9.26 2.85
N GLY A 148 -0.16 8.29 2.71
CA GLY A 148 -0.49 7.03 2.06
C GLY A 148 0.51 5.93 2.38
N LEU A 149 0.22 4.76 1.84
CA LEU A 149 1.11 3.62 1.81
C LEU A 149 1.47 3.33 0.36
N GLN A 150 2.76 3.08 0.11
CA GLN A 150 3.25 2.58 -1.17
C GLN A 150 3.90 1.23 -0.95
N LEU A 151 3.29 0.18 -1.52
CA LEU A 151 3.78 -1.19 -1.46
C LEU A 151 4.32 -1.58 -2.83
N TRP A 152 5.48 -2.21 -2.88
CA TRP A 152 6.00 -2.83 -4.10
C TRP A 152 5.80 -4.34 -4.03
N VAL A 153 5.11 -4.90 -5.02
CA VAL A 153 4.82 -6.33 -5.14
C VAL A 153 5.57 -6.87 -6.35
N ASN A 154 6.47 -7.82 -6.14
CA ASN A 154 7.28 -8.41 -7.19
C ASN A 154 6.40 -9.16 -8.21
N LEU A 155 6.81 -9.16 -9.47
CA LEU A 155 6.25 -10.02 -10.50
C LEU A 155 7.15 -11.23 -10.71
N SER A 156 6.54 -12.38 -11.02
CA SER A 156 7.29 -13.55 -11.49
C SER A 156 8.04 -13.24 -12.78
N SER A 157 9.11 -13.98 -13.04
CA SER A 157 9.95 -13.89 -14.25
C SER A 157 9.12 -13.80 -15.53
N ALA A 158 8.11 -14.66 -15.67
CA ALA A 158 7.20 -14.70 -16.81
C ALA A 158 6.38 -13.41 -17.02
N ASN A 159 6.19 -12.61 -15.97
CA ASN A 159 5.38 -11.40 -15.98
C ASN A 159 6.20 -10.10 -15.96
N LYS A 160 7.52 -10.15 -15.77
CA LYS A 160 8.34 -8.92 -15.64
C LYS A 160 8.37 -8.05 -16.88
N MET A 161 8.12 -8.62 -18.06
CA MET A 161 8.20 -7.92 -19.35
C MET A 161 6.84 -7.73 -20.05
N ILE A 162 5.74 -7.82 -19.31
CA ILE A 162 4.40 -7.52 -19.87
C ILE A 162 4.19 -6.01 -20.02
N GLU A 163 3.17 -5.61 -20.78
CA GLU A 163 2.80 -4.20 -20.91
C GLU A 163 2.35 -3.60 -19.56
N PRO A 164 2.70 -2.33 -19.28
CA PRO A 164 2.23 -1.62 -18.10
C PRO A 164 0.70 -1.54 -18.05
N ARG A 165 0.14 -1.52 -16.84
CA ARG A 165 -1.32 -1.43 -16.66
C ARG A 165 -1.68 -0.79 -15.32
N TYR A 166 -2.75 -0.01 -15.31
CA TYR A 166 -3.36 0.52 -14.10
C TYR A 166 -4.66 -0.19 -13.73
N GLN A 167 -4.89 -0.32 -12.42
CA GLN A 167 -6.22 -0.54 -11.83
C GLN A 167 -6.44 0.54 -10.78
N GLU A 168 -7.40 1.41 -11.02
CA GLU A 168 -7.71 2.55 -10.16
C GLU A 168 -9.10 2.38 -9.58
N ILE A 169 -9.20 2.51 -8.25
CA ILE A 169 -10.45 2.32 -7.52
C ILE A 169 -10.64 3.50 -6.60
N GLN A 170 -11.76 4.21 -6.79
CA GLN A 170 -12.14 5.28 -5.89
C GLN A 170 -12.51 4.71 -4.53
N GLY A 171 -12.28 5.45 -3.45
CA GLY A 171 -12.49 4.96 -2.09
C GLY A 171 -13.91 4.49 -1.80
N LYS A 172 -14.91 5.03 -2.49
CA LYS A 172 -16.32 4.60 -2.41
C LYS A 172 -16.57 3.22 -3.04
N ASP A 173 -15.73 2.81 -3.97
CA ASP A 173 -15.83 1.55 -4.73
C ASP A 173 -14.94 0.45 -4.12
N ILE A 174 -14.14 0.78 -3.09
CA ILE A 174 -13.42 -0.20 -2.28
C ILE A 174 -14.42 -0.95 -1.39
N ALA A 175 -14.46 -2.27 -1.54
CA ALA A 175 -15.30 -3.14 -0.72
C ALA A 175 -14.99 -2.96 0.77
N SER A 176 -15.97 -2.55 1.56
CA SER A 176 -15.79 -2.28 2.99
C SER A 176 -17.01 -2.69 3.81
N THR A 177 -16.79 -3.08 5.07
CA THR A 177 -17.85 -3.42 6.02
C THR A 177 -17.41 -3.13 7.45
N SER A 178 -18.38 -3.02 8.36
CA SER A 178 -18.14 -2.92 9.79
C SER A 178 -19.10 -3.82 10.57
N LYS A 179 -18.54 -4.73 11.37
CA LYS A 179 -19.31 -5.66 12.20
C LYS A 179 -18.55 -5.94 13.50
N ASN A 180 -19.26 -6.03 14.63
CA ASN A 180 -18.70 -6.40 15.94
C ASN A 180 -17.49 -5.55 16.37
N GLY A 181 -17.51 -4.25 16.06
CA GLY A 181 -16.41 -3.34 16.41
C GLY A 181 -15.18 -3.43 15.50
N ILE A 182 -15.23 -4.23 14.44
CA ILE A 182 -14.19 -4.37 13.43
C ILE A 182 -14.69 -3.69 12.16
N ALA A 183 -13.93 -2.74 11.62
CA ALA A 183 -14.11 -2.21 10.28
C ALA A 183 -12.97 -2.71 9.38
N VAL A 184 -13.28 -3.07 8.14
CA VAL A 184 -12.29 -3.48 7.13
C VAL A 184 -12.57 -2.80 5.81
N ARG A 185 -11.50 -2.35 5.14
CA ARG A 185 -11.48 -2.03 3.71
C ARG A 185 -10.64 -3.09 3.02
N VAL A 186 -11.23 -3.78 2.05
CA VAL A 186 -10.60 -4.90 1.32
C VAL A 186 -9.94 -4.34 0.07
N ILE A 187 -8.68 -3.93 0.18
CA ILE A 187 -7.89 -3.39 -0.93
C ILE A 187 -7.63 -4.48 -1.97
N ALA A 188 -7.17 -5.66 -1.52
CA ALA A 188 -7.02 -6.86 -2.33
C ALA A 188 -7.35 -8.12 -1.51
N GLY A 189 -7.82 -9.17 -2.18
CA GLY A 189 -8.21 -10.43 -1.55
C GLY A 189 -9.62 -10.40 -0.96
N ARG A 190 -9.80 -11.07 0.20
CA ARG A 190 -11.11 -11.29 0.83
C ARG A 190 -11.05 -11.09 2.34
N SER A 191 -12.11 -10.52 2.91
CA SER A 191 -12.32 -10.45 4.36
C SER A 191 -13.79 -10.25 4.69
N MET A 192 -14.27 -10.83 5.79
CA MET A 192 -15.62 -10.62 6.33
C MET A 192 -16.75 -10.81 5.29
N GLY A 193 -16.60 -11.77 4.37
CA GLY A 193 -17.56 -12.06 3.29
C GLY A 193 -17.45 -11.17 2.06
N LEU A 194 -16.57 -10.16 2.08
CA LEU A 194 -16.30 -9.28 0.95
C LEU A 194 -15.11 -9.76 0.11
N GLN A 195 -15.12 -9.40 -1.16
CA GLN A 195 -14.07 -9.67 -2.16
C GLN A 195 -13.71 -8.34 -2.83
N SER A 196 -12.41 -8.04 -2.92
CA SER A 196 -11.94 -6.91 -3.73
C SER A 196 -12.08 -7.21 -5.22
N PRO A 197 -12.46 -6.21 -6.06
CA PRO A 197 -12.45 -6.36 -7.52
C PRO A 197 -11.03 -6.26 -8.12
N VAL A 198 -10.01 -5.91 -7.33
CA VAL A 198 -8.62 -5.83 -7.78
C VAL A 198 -8.13 -7.21 -8.22
N TYR A 199 -7.61 -7.28 -9.44
CA TYR A 199 -6.88 -8.43 -9.94
C TYR A 199 -5.42 -8.35 -9.49
N THR A 200 -4.92 -9.38 -8.82
CA THR A 200 -3.53 -9.47 -8.35
C THR A 200 -2.78 -10.53 -9.12
N ARG A 201 -1.78 -10.13 -9.93
CA ARG A 201 -0.97 -11.08 -10.73
C ARG A 201 -0.14 -11.99 -9.85
N THR A 202 0.56 -11.37 -8.89
CA THR A 202 1.14 -12.08 -7.76
C THR A 202 0.06 -12.12 -6.67
N PRO A 203 -0.49 -13.31 -6.33
CA PRO A 203 -1.63 -13.40 -5.42
C PRO A 203 -1.35 -12.67 -4.10
N THR A 204 -2.19 -11.67 -3.81
CA THR A 204 -1.97 -10.73 -2.70
C THR A 204 -3.27 -10.45 -1.96
N MET A 205 -3.17 -10.41 -0.64
CA MET A 205 -4.17 -9.92 0.30
C MET A 205 -3.66 -8.61 0.88
N TYR A 206 -4.51 -7.58 0.87
CA TYR A 206 -4.21 -6.28 1.45
C TYR A 206 -5.49 -5.77 2.11
N LEU A 207 -5.48 -5.69 3.44
CA LEU A 207 -6.65 -5.36 4.25
C LEU A 207 -6.32 -4.21 5.20
N ASP A 208 -7.08 -3.11 5.15
CA ASP A 208 -6.99 -2.02 6.12
C ASP A 208 -8.06 -2.20 7.20
N PHE A 209 -7.63 -2.49 8.42
CA PHE A 209 -8.48 -2.75 9.57
C PHE A 209 -8.49 -1.58 10.54
N THR A 210 -9.67 -1.29 11.10
CA THR A 210 -9.82 -0.48 12.31
C THR A 210 -10.62 -1.25 13.35
N LEU A 211 -10.04 -1.46 14.54
CA LEU A 211 -10.67 -2.15 15.66
C LEU A 211 -11.05 -1.15 16.74
N LYS A 212 -12.32 -1.12 17.14
CA LYS A 212 -12.80 -0.38 18.32
C LYS A 212 -12.26 -1.02 19.61
N PRO A 213 -12.28 -0.29 20.76
CA PRO A 213 -11.95 -0.87 22.06
C PRO A 213 -12.69 -2.19 22.31
N SER A 214 -11.99 -3.15 22.89
CA SER A 214 -12.46 -4.51 23.19
C SER A 214 -12.78 -5.40 21.98
N ALA A 215 -12.57 -4.92 20.74
CA ALA A 215 -12.74 -5.77 19.56
C ALA A 215 -11.61 -6.81 19.46
N HIS A 216 -11.97 -8.00 18.98
CA HIS A 216 -11.07 -9.12 18.71
C HIS A 216 -11.28 -9.60 17.28
N LEU A 217 -10.25 -9.43 16.44
CA LEU A 217 -10.23 -9.86 15.05
C LEU A 217 -9.61 -11.25 14.93
N ARG A 218 -10.23 -12.10 14.10
CA ARG A 218 -9.62 -13.30 13.51
C ARG A 218 -9.68 -13.19 11.99
N GLN A 219 -8.52 -13.16 11.34
CA GLN A 219 -8.42 -13.04 9.89
C GLN A 219 -7.60 -14.20 9.32
N PRO A 220 -8.21 -15.12 8.55
CA PRO A 220 -7.48 -16.18 7.86
C PRO A 220 -6.44 -15.62 6.89
N VAL A 221 -5.32 -16.31 6.80
CA VAL A 221 -4.24 -16.05 5.85
C VAL A 221 -3.83 -17.42 5.29
N PRO A 222 -3.77 -17.61 3.95
CA PRO A 222 -3.36 -18.88 3.37
C PRO A 222 -2.04 -19.38 3.98
N PRO A 223 -1.94 -20.63 4.45
CA PRO A 223 -0.75 -21.10 5.17
C PRO A 223 0.56 -20.97 4.38
N ALA A 224 0.51 -21.13 3.06
CA ALA A 224 1.67 -21.02 2.17
C ALA A 224 2.15 -19.58 1.97
N TRP A 225 1.37 -18.57 2.37
CA TRP A 225 1.69 -17.17 2.12
C TRP A 225 2.62 -16.59 3.18
N ASN A 226 3.49 -15.70 2.73
CA ASN A 226 4.19 -14.76 3.60
C ASN A 226 3.23 -13.64 3.99
N ALA A 227 3.27 -13.19 5.25
CA ALA A 227 2.36 -12.15 5.73
C ALA A 227 2.99 -11.28 6.81
N PHE A 228 2.55 -10.03 6.88
CA PHE A 228 2.98 -9.05 7.85
C PHE A 228 1.87 -8.07 8.19
N VAL A 229 2.01 -7.40 9.34
CA VAL A 229 1.17 -6.27 9.73
C VAL A 229 1.99 -4.99 9.71
N TYR A 230 1.40 -3.89 9.26
CA TYR A 230 1.94 -2.56 9.46
C TYR A 230 0.97 -1.71 10.30
N THR A 231 1.41 -1.24 11.46
CA THR A 231 0.58 -0.48 12.41
C THR A 231 0.56 1.01 12.06
N LEU A 232 -0.64 1.60 12.01
CA LEU A 232 -0.84 2.99 11.57
C LEU A 232 -1.22 3.93 12.71
N GLU A 233 -2.21 3.56 13.51
CA GLU A 233 -2.73 4.39 14.60
C GLU A 233 -3.14 3.55 15.80
N GLY A 234 -3.06 4.13 17.00
CA GLY A 234 -3.39 3.43 18.25
C GLY A 234 -2.42 2.29 18.57
N GLU A 235 -2.84 1.38 19.45
CA GLU A 235 -2.06 0.22 19.85
C GLU A 235 -2.92 -1.03 19.95
N GLY A 236 -2.34 -2.18 19.58
CA GLY A 236 -3.04 -3.47 19.59
C GLY A 236 -2.11 -4.60 19.99
N VAL A 237 -2.69 -5.72 20.41
CA VAL A 237 -1.95 -6.96 20.69
C VAL A 237 -2.12 -7.89 19.49
N PHE A 238 -1.02 -8.41 18.94
CA PHE A 238 -0.99 -9.16 17.68
C PHE A 238 -0.45 -10.57 17.86
N GLY A 239 -1.13 -11.56 17.26
CA GLY A 239 -0.71 -12.96 17.16
C GLY A 239 -0.91 -13.79 18.43
N VAL A 240 -0.52 -13.27 19.59
CA VAL A 240 -0.67 -13.95 20.90
C VAL A 240 -1.27 -13.00 21.91
N GLU A 241 -2.39 -13.38 22.54
CA GLU A 241 -3.17 -12.51 23.43
C GLU A 241 -2.37 -11.94 24.62
N ARG A 242 -1.36 -12.67 25.10
CA ARG A 242 -0.52 -12.30 26.25
C ARG A 242 0.68 -11.41 25.87
N SER A 243 0.89 -11.14 24.58
CA SER A 243 1.95 -10.25 24.13
C SER A 243 1.69 -8.80 24.53
N GLY A 244 2.76 -8.00 24.62
CA GLY A 244 2.64 -6.56 24.85
C GLY A 244 1.98 -5.84 23.66
N PRO A 245 1.31 -4.70 23.89
CA PRO A 245 0.74 -3.90 22.82
C PRO A 245 1.84 -3.35 21.90
N VAL A 246 1.50 -3.21 20.62
CA VAL A 246 2.34 -2.61 19.60
C VAL A 246 1.66 -1.32 19.11
N GLY A 247 2.36 -0.20 19.27
CA GLY A 247 1.93 1.10 18.78
C GLY A 247 2.23 1.33 17.28
N PRO A 248 2.05 2.56 16.78
CA PRO A 248 2.18 2.90 15.37
C PRO A 248 3.57 2.70 14.77
N HIS A 249 3.64 2.71 13.45
CA HIS A 249 4.86 2.69 12.63
C HIS A 249 5.74 1.46 12.87
N HIS A 250 5.12 0.31 13.10
CA HIS A 250 5.81 -0.97 13.22
C HIS A 250 5.41 -1.94 12.13
N LEU A 251 6.40 -2.60 11.55
CA LEU A 251 6.24 -3.79 10.73
C LEU A 251 6.36 -5.03 11.63
N LEU A 252 5.36 -5.90 11.59
CA LEU A 252 5.31 -7.16 12.33
C LEU A 252 5.29 -8.32 11.35
N LEU A 253 6.41 -9.02 11.20
CA LEU A 253 6.46 -10.23 10.37
C LEU A 253 5.73 -11.36 11.09
N LEU A 254 4.84 -12.02 10.37
CA LEU A 254 4.06 -13.14 10.88
C LEU A 254 4.75 -14.46 10.52
N GLY A 255 4.80 -15.37 11.49
CA GLY A 255 5.28 -16.73 11.26
C GLY A 255 4.28 -17.58 10.46
N GLN A 256 4.55 -18.88 10.45
CA GLN A 256 3.69 -19.88 9.83
C GLN A 256 2.40 -20.09 10.64
N GLY A 257 1.28 -20.34 9.94
CA GLY A 257 -0.04 -20.50 10.55
C GLY A 257 -1.17 -20.18 9.57
N ASP A 258 -2.42 -20.33 9.99
CA ASP A 258 -3.61 -20.22 9.14
C ASP A 258 -4.36 -18.88 9.27
N GLY A 259 -3.87 -17.96 10.11
CA GLY A 259 -4.44 -16.61 10.20
C GLY A 259 -3.81 -15.76 11.30
N LEU A 260 -4.28 -14.53 11.42
CA LEU A 260 -3.86 -13.58 12.45
C LEU A 260 -5.00 -13.33 13.44
N GLU A 261 -4.68 -13.35 14.74
CA GLU A 261 -5.53 -12.80 15.79
C GLU A 261 -5.02 -11.43 16.25
N VAL A 262 -5.95 -10.49 16.49
CA VAL A 262 -5.63 -9.14 16.98
C VAL A 262 -6.64 -8.70 18.03
N TRP A 263 -6.15 -8.23 19.18
CA TRP A 263 -6.97 -7.70 20.26
C TRP A 263 -6.72 -6.21 20.44
N ASN A 264 -7.78 -5.42 20.49
CA ASN A 264 -7.69 -4.04 20.97
C ASN A 264 -8.03 -3.99 22.47
N LYS A 265 -7.00 -3.98 23.30
CA LYS A 265 -7.11 -3.85 24.77
C LYS A 265 -7.04 -2.40 25.25
N SER A 266 -6.87 -1.44 24.34
CA SER A 266 -6.75 -0.02 24.66
C SER A 266 -8.12 0.68 24.68
N ALA A 267 -8.17 1.88 25.25
CA ALA A 267 -9.36 2.73 25.25
C ALA A 267 -9.59 3.46 23.91
N LYS A 268 -8.64 3.39 22.96
CA LYS A 268 -8.71 4.07 21.65
C LYS A 268 -8.83 3.05 20.52
N PRO A 269 -9.36 3.41 19.34
CA PRO A 269 -9.28 2.54 18.18
C PRO A 269 -7.83 2.26 17.79
N VAL A 270 -7.57 1.07 17.24
CA VAL A 270 -6.30 0.71 16.59
C VAL A 270 -6.55 0.53 15.11
N ARG A 271 -5.65 1.07 14.27
CA ARG A 271 -5.67 0.93 12.81
C ARG A 271 -4.36 0.34 12.33
N PHE A 272 -4.46 -0.64 11.43
CA PHE A 272 -3.31 -1.32 10.85
C PHE A 272 -3.70 -1.94 9.51
N VAL A 273 -2.72 -2.21 8.66
CA VAL A 273 -2.91 -3.04 7.47
C VAL A 273 -2.36 -4.45 7.73
N LEU A 274 -3.09 -5.47 7.28
CA LEU A 274 -2.61 -6.83 7.13
C LEU A 274 -2.36 -7.09 5.65
N ILE A 275 -1.13 -7.46 5.33
CA ILE A 275 -0.70 -7.74 3.96
C ILE A 275 -0.12 -9.15 3.93
N GLY A 276 -0.54 -9.95 2.96
CA GLY A 276 0.01 -11.29 2.72
C GLY A 276 0.03 -11.62 1.25
N GLY A 277 0.97 -12.46 0.82
CA GLY A 277 1.14 -12.78 -0.59
C GLY A 277 1.80 -14.13 -0.79
N GLU A 278 1.53 -14.73 -1.94
CA GLU A 278 2.19 -15.96 -2.36
C GLU A 278 3.67 -15.66 -2.67
N PRO A 279 4.62 -16.30 -1.97
CA PRO A 279 6.03 -16.15 -2.30
C PRO A 279 6.29 -16.69 -3.70
N LEU A 280 7.09 -15.97 -4.49
CA LEU A 280 7.45 -16.39 -5.85
C LEU A 280 8.49 -17.51 -5.83
N GLY A 281 9.39 -17.53 -4.84
CA GLY A 281 10.48 -18.49 -4.78
C GLY A 281 11.49 -18.34 -5.92
N GLU A 282 11.53 -17.16 -6.55
CA GLU A 282 12.47 -16.82 -7.62
C GLU A 282 13.60 -15.91 -7.10
N PRO A 283 14.78 -15.92 -7.75
CA PRO A 283 15.83 -14.94 -7.47
C PRO A 283 15.35 -13.50 -7.66
N VAL A 284 15.91 -12.58 -6.86
CA VAL A 284 15.63 -11.13 -6.91
C VAL A 284 16.94 -10.39 -7.06
N ALA A 285 17.12 -9.74 -8.20
CA ALA A 285 18.17 -8.74 -8.45
C ALA A 285 17.51 -7.36 -8.48
N GLN A 286 18.06 -6.41 -7.71
CA GLN A 286 17.46 -5.08 -7.58
C GLN A 286 18.53 -3.99 -7.66
N LEU A 287 18.33 -3.05 -8.57
CA LEU A 287 19.08 -1.81 -8.67
C LEU A 287 18.11 -0.64 -8.72
N GLY A 288 17.94 0.02 -7.57
CA GLY A 288 17.01 1.15 -7.43
C GLY A 288 15.59 0.81 -7.89
N PRO A 289 15.06 1.47 -8.95
CA PRO A 289 13.71 1.25 -9.48
C PRO A 289 13.58 0.03 -10.41
N PHE A 290 14.63 -0.76 -10.60
CA PHE A 290 14.61 -1.94 -11.45
C PHE A 290 14.72 -3.19 -10.62
N VAL A 291 13.76 -4.11 -10.77
CA VAL A 291 13.76 -5.39 -10.07
C VAL A 291 13.54 -6.53 -11.04
N MET A 292 14.61 -7.27 -11.31
CA MET A 292 14.66 -8.41 -12.23
C MET A 292 15.02 -9.69 -11.47
N ASN A 293 15.23 -10.81 -12.17
CA ASN A 293 15.63 -12.06 -11.54
C ASN A 293 17.16 -12.23 -11.49
N THR A 294 17.90 -11.61 -12.43
CA THR A 294 19.35 -11.74 -12.55
C THR A 294 20.05 -10.39 -12.71
N GLU A 295 21.35 -10.32 -12.38
CA GLU A 295 22.15 -9.10 -12.57
C GLU A 295 22.28 -8.77 -14.07
N GLU A 296 22.36 -9.78 -14.95
CA GLU A 296 22.40 -9.57 -16.40
C GLU A 296 21.10 -8.93 -16.94
N GLU A 297 19.95 -9.24 -16.34
CA GLU A 297 18.69 -8.57 -16.66
C GLU A 297 18.64 -7.13 -16.13
N ILE A 298 19.30 -6.85 -15.01
CA ILE A 298 19.47 -5.49 -14.49
C ILE A 298 20.34 -4.67 -15.44
N ASP A 299 21.50 -5.20 -15.86
CA ASP A 299 22.39 -4.52 -16.80
C ASP A 299 21.65 -4.18 -18.10
N ARG A 300 20.93 -5.15 -18.68
CA ARG A 300 20.07 -4.91 -19.86
C ARG A 300 18.99 -3.86 -19.60
N THR A 301 18.40 -3.84 -18.41
CA THR A 301 17.36 -2.85 -18.06
C THR A 301 17.93 -1.44 -17.95
N VAL A 302 19.15 -1.31 -17.42
CA VAL A 302 19.85 -0.04 -17.38
C VAL A 302 20.14 0.44 -18.81
N ASP A 303 20.62 -0.43 -19.69
CA ASP A 303 20.84 -0.10 -21.11
C ASP A 303 19.53 0.30 -21.80
N ASP A 304 18.46 -0.47 -21.62
CA ASP A 304 17.14 -0.18 -22.18
C ASP A 304 16.63 1.21 -21.77
N PHE A 305 16.80 1.59 -20.49
CA PHE A 305 16.41 2.91 -20.00
C PHE A 305 17.30 4.03 -20.54
N GLN A 306 18.62 3.82 -20.60
CA GLN A 306 19.58 4.81 -21.11
C GLN A 306 19.43 5.08 -22.61
N TYR A 307 19.12 4.04 -23.38
CA TYR A 307 18.97 4.10 -24.83
C TYR A 307 17.52 4.18 -25.30
N TYR A 308 16.56 4.29 -24.37
CA TYR A 308 15.13 4.43 -24.67
C TYR A 308 14.59 3.30 -25.55
N THR A 309 14.83 2.04 -25.14
CA THR A 309 14.38 0.86 -25.90
C THR A 309 13.63 -0.12 -25.00
N ASN A 310 12.97 -1.10 -25.63
CA ASN A 310 12.37 -2.27 -24.98
C ASN A 310 11.43 -1.97 -23.79
N GLY A 311 10.73 -0.85 -23.83
CA GLY A 311 9.80 -0.43 -22.76
C GLY A 311 9.93 1.04 -22.43
N PHE A 312 11.05 1.66 -22.81
CA PHE A 312 11.34 3.04 -22.46
C PHE A 312 11.40 3.99 -23.67
N GLU A 313 10.85 3.60 -24.82
CA GLU A 313 10.90 4.35 -26.08
C GLU A 313 10.36 5.78 -25.93
N LYS A 314 9.33 5.99 -25.10
CA LYS A 314 8.74 7.31 -24.87
C LYS A 314 9.49 8.18 -23.87
N ALA A 315 10.42 7.61 -23.10
CA ALA A 315 11.12 8.35 -22.05
C ALA A 315 12.13 9.38 -22.61
N GLU A 316 12.56 9.24 -23.87
CA GLU A 316 13.55 10.13 -24.50
C GLU A 316 13.13 11.60 -24.50
N HIS A 317 11.85 11.84 -24.79
CA HIS A 317 11.30 13.18 -24.99
C HIS A 317 10.21 13.55 -24.00
N TRP A 318 9.93 12.68 -23.03
CA TRP A 318 8.88 12.91 -22.05
C TRP A 318 9.41 13.62 -20.80
N ARG A 319 8.64 14.58 -20.33
CA ARG A 319 8.77 15.23 -19.01
C ARG A 319 7.37 15.49 -18.47
N SER A 320 7.14 15.23 -17.19
CA SER A 320 5.83 15.55 -16.58
C SER A 320 5.60 17.05 -16.49
N GLU A 321 4.33 17.45 -16.42
CA GLU A 321 3.93 18.84 -16.19
C GLU A 321 4.52 19.38 -14.87
N ALA A 322 4.64 18.51 -13.87
CA ALA A 322 5.22 18.88 -12.58
C ALA A 322 6.68 19.30 -12.70
N MET A 323 7.47 18.65 -13.56
CA MET A 323 8.88 18.98 -13.80
C MET A 323 9.06 20.25 -14.63
N VAL A 324 8.15 20.53 -15.56
CA VAL A 324 8.18 21.77 -16.37
C VAL A 324 7.95 23.01 -15.49
N GLY A 325 7.12 22.89 -14.44
CA GLY A 325 6.85 23.97 -13.49
C GLY A 325 8.02 24.36 -12.57
N PHE A 326 9.07 23.52 -12.46
CA PHE A 326 10.28 23.84 -11.68
C PHE A 326 11.34 24.63 -12.46
N GLN A 327 11.15 24.84 -13.78
CA GLN A 327 12.12 25.54 -14.64
C GLN A 327 11.77 27.03 -14.90
N VAL A 328 10.88 27.63 -14.11
CA VAL A 328 10.52 29.06 -14.22
C VAL A 328 10.79 29.80 -12.91
#